data_AF-A0AAW1RF50-F1
#
_entry.id   AF-A0AAW1RF50-F1
#
_cell.length_a   1.000
_cell.length_b   1.000
_cell.length_c   1.000
_cell.angle_alpha   90.00
_cell.angle_beta   90.00
_cell.angle_gamma   90.00
#
_symmetry.space_group_name_H-M   'P 1'
#
loop_
_entity.id
_entity.type
_entity.pdbx_description
1 polymer ?
#
loop_
_entity_poly.entity_id
_entity_poly.type
_entity_poly.pdbx_seq_one_letter_code
_entity_poly.pdbx_strand_id
1 'polypeptide(L)'
;MVADCMALVARGKPEDIAAAIRQGLRVYSVGLGALIILTETEWDRFLSLFRALDGWIIRGFLQLFEAGLTLELARAMGASDFHRSTQLYRIVAGASLSGCGIFYVLGGVLCVGRLKRARYKRTAELVKVQQELDSVDRRRGELRSLLAVYSDE
;
A
#
# COMPACT_ATOMS: atom_id res chain seq x y z
N MET A 1 31.77 -8.69 8.83
CA MET A 1 30.55 -9.02 9.62
C MET A 1 29.60 -9.98 8.89
N VAL A 2 29.07 -9.65 7.71
CA VAL A 2 28.25 -10.62 6.91
C VAL A 2 29.08 -11.82 6.42
N ALA A 3 30.35 -11.59 6.09
CA ALA A 3 31.29 -12.64 5.66
C ALA A 3 31.61 -13.67 6.77
N ASP A 4 31.82 -13.22 8.03
CA ASP A 4 31.97 -14.13 9.17
C ASP A 4 30.71 -14.94 9.46
N CYS A 5 29.55 -14.35 9.22
CA CYS A 5 28.26 -14.99 9.43
C CYS A 5 28.06 -16.18 8.46
N MET A 6 28.46 -16.01 7.20
CA MET A 6 28.47 -17.10 6.20
C MET A 6 29.47 -18.20 6.57
N ALA A 7 30.63 -17.85 7.13
CA ALA A 7 31.63 -18.82 7.58
C ALA A 7 31.18 -19.65 8.80
N LEU A 8 30.36 -19.07 9.69
CA LEU A 8 29.75 -19.76 10.84
C LEU A 8 28.58 -20.67 10.43
N VAL A 9 27.75 -20.25 9.47
CA VAL A 9 26.67 -21.10 8.91
C VAL A 9 27.22 -22.36 8.25
N ALA A 10 28.40 -22.28 7.63
CA ALA A 10 29.08 -23.43 7.04
C ALA A 10 29.51 -24.50 8.05
N ARG A 11 29.54 -24.21 9.36
CA ARG A 11 29.90 -25.17 10.43
C ARG A 11 28.74 -26.02 10.95
N GLY A 12 27.51 -25.83 10.46
CA GLY A 12 26.41 -26.78 10.62
C GLY A 12 25.83 -26.95 12.03
N LYS A 13 26.16 -26.08 12.99
CA LYS A 13 25.60 -26.14 14.34
C LYS A 13 24.25 -25.41 14.41
N PRO A 14 23.20 -26.02 14.99
CA PRO A 14 21.85 -25.43 14.99
C PRO A 14 21.78 -24.10 15.76
N GLU A 15 22.59 -23.92 16.81
CA GLU A 15 22.70 -22.63 17.53
C GLU A 15 23.25 -21.48 16.66
N ASP A 16 24.20 -21.79 15.76
CA ASP A 16 24.86 -20.82 14.89
C ASP A 16 23.97 -20.42 13.71
N ILE A 17 23.19 -21.37 13.18
CA ILE A 17 22.18 -21.12 12.14
C ILE A 17 21.11 -20.16 12.67
N ALA A 18 20.61 -20.38 13.89
CA ALA A 18 19.63 -19.48 14.50
C ALA A 18 20.20 -18.07 14.75
N ALA A 19 21.47 -17.96 15.12
CA ALA A 19 22.15 -16.68 15.27
C ALA A 19 22.31 -15.95 13.92
N ALA A 20 22.67 -16.67 12.86
CA ALA A 20 22.81 -16.12 11.53
C ALA A 20 21.47 -15.62 10.95
N ILE A 21 20.40 -16.40 11.11
CA ILE A 21 19.04 -15.99 10.70
C ILE A 21 18.63 -14.70 11.43
N ARG A 22 18.88 -14.60 12.74
CA ARG A 22 18.59 -13.38 13.52
C ARG A 22 19.37 -12.16 13.01
N GLN A 23 20.64 -12.33 12.64
CA GLN A 23 21.45 -11.26 12.07
C GLN A 23 20.98 -10.86 10.67
N GLY A 24 20.63 -11.85 9.83
CA GLY A 24 20.03 -11.61 8.51
C GLY A 24 18.73 -10.82 8.60
N LEU A 25 17.86 -11.17 9.57
CA LEU A 25 16.59 -10.48 9.79
C LEU A 25 16.79 -9.02 10.21
N ARG A 26 17.83 -8.71 11.01
CA ARG A 26 18.18 -7.33 11.40
C ARG A 26 18.64 -6.49 10.21
N VAL A 27 19.46 -7.05 9.33
CA VAL A 27 19.92 -6.33 8.13
C VAL A 27 18.74 -6.07 7.21
N TYR A 28 17.90 -7.07 7.02
CA TYR A 28 16.71 -6.97 6.20
C TYR A 28 15.70 -5.95 6.75
N SER A 29 15.48 -5.91 8.07
CA SER A 29 14.58 -4.92 8.70
C SER A 29 15.07 -3.48 8.49
N VAL A 30 16.39 -3.24 8.54
CA VAL A 30 16.96 -1.92 8.21
C VAL A 30 16.73 -1.55 6.75
N GLY A 31 16.92 -2.51 5.83
CA GLY A 31 16.61 -2.31 4.41
C GLY A 31 15.14 -1.99 4.15
N LEU A 32 14.23 -2.69 4.83
CA LEU A 32 12.80 -2.41 4.77
C LEU A 32 12.44 -1.05 5.38
N GLY A 33 13.04 -0.66 6.50
CA GLY A 33 12.84 0.67 7.08
C GLY A 33 13.26 1.78 6.12
N ALA A 34 14.40 1.62 5.45
CA ALA A 34 14.83 2.55 4.40
C ALA A 34 13.86 2.58 3.20
N LEU A 35 13.33 1.44 2.81
CA LEU A 35 12.32 1.33 1.76
C LEU A 35 11.03 2.06 2.12
N ILE A 36 10.56 1.92 3.37
CA ILE A 36 9.39 2.64 3.90
C ILE A 36 9.65 4.15 3.84
N ILE A 37 10.80 4.62 4.33
CA ILE A 37 11.17 6.04 4.29
C ILE A 37 11.19 6.57 2.86
N LEU A 38 11.82 5.86 1.91
CA LEU A 38 11.85 6.25 0.50
C LEU A 38 10.45 6.37 -0.11
N THR A 39 9.53 5.51 0.33
CA THR A 39 8.13 5.52 -0.12
C THR A 39 7.35 6.68 0.50
N GLU A 40 7.54 6.97 1.79
CA GLU A 40 6.92 8.11 2.49
C GLU A 40 7.48 9.46 2.04
N THR A 41 8.74 9.51 1.59
CA THR A 41 9.36 10.72 1.05
C THR A 41 8.89 11.04 -0.38
N GLU A 42 7.93 10.26 -0.90
CA GLU A 42 7.32 10.41 -2.23
C GLU A 42 8.35 10.62 -3.34
N TRP A 43 9.43 9.85 -3.32
CA TRP A 43 10.48 10.01 -4.31
C TRP A 43 9.97 9.58 -5.69
N ASP A 44 9.70 10.57 -6.55
CA ASP A 44 9.00 10.40 -7.83
C ASP A 44 9.66 9.33 -8.74
N ARG A 45 10.99 9.33 -8.84
CA ARG A 45 11.75 8.29 -9.58
C ARG A 45 11.57 6.89 -9.00
N PHE A 46 11.50 6.76 -7.68
CA PHE A 46 11.37 5.47 -7.00
C PHE A 46 9.95 4.91 -7.15
N LEU A 47 8.93 5.76 -6.98
CA LEU A 47 7.53 5.41 -7.20
C LEU A 47 7.23 5.10 -8.68
N SER A 48 7.94 5.74 -9.63
CA SER A 48 7.84 5.40 -11.05
C SER A 48 8.37 3.99 -11.37
N LEU A 49 9.41 3.55 -10.66
CA LEU A 49 10.01 2.23 -10.84
C LEU A 49 9.14 1.13 -10.20
N PHE A 50 8.52 1.44 -9.06
CA PHE A 50 7.63 0.55 -8.34
C PHE A 50 6.22 1.13 -8.21
N ARG A 51 5.47 1.19 -9.31
CA ARG A 51 4.10 1.73 -9.32
C ARG A 51 3.13 1.01 -8.35
N ALA A 52 3.45 -0.22 -7.95
CA ALA A 52 2.70 -0.95 -6.93
C ALA A 52 2.84 -0.32 -5.52
N LEU A 53 4.00 0.27 -5.19
CA LEU A 53 4.24 0.95 -3.90
C LEU A 53 3.43 2.24 -3.73
N ASP A 54 2.82 2.75 -4.82
CA ASP A 54 1.92 3.90 -4.75
C ASP A 54 0.56 3.57 -4.12
N GLY A 55 0.19 2.28 -4.08
CA GLY A 55 -1.04 1.84 -3.44
C GLY A 55 -0.97 2.01 -1.92
N TRP A 56 -1.93 2.75 -1.35
CA TRP A 56 -2.07 2.95 0.10
C TRP A 56 -2.09 1.62 0.88
N ILE A 57 -2.69 0.58 0.30
CA ILE A 57 -2.74 -0.78 0.88
C ILE A 57 -1.33 -1.41 0.95
N ILE A 58 -0.53 -1.25 -0.11
CA ILE A 58 0.81 -1.84 -0.19
C ILE A 58 1.75 -1.11 0.78
N ARG A 59 1.64 0.22 0.90
CA ARG A 59 2.38 1.01 1.90
C ARG A 59 2.06 0.54 3.32
N GLY A 60 0.77 0.42 3.65
CA GLY A 60 0.34 -0.07 4.96
C GLY A 60 0.77 -1.51 5.26
N PHE A 61 0.77 -2.39 4.26
CA PHE A 61 1.24 -3.77 4.41
C PHE A 61 2.75 -3.85 4.67
N LEU A 62 3.54 -3.02 3.99
CA LEU A 62 4.99 -2.93 4.21
C LEU A 62 5.30 -2.50 5.65
N GLN A 63 4.54 -1.53 6.17
CA GLN A 63 4.69 -1.02 7.53
C GLN A 63 4.23 -2.02 8.60
N LEU A 64 3.15 -2.76 8.35
CA LEU A 64 2.72 -3.88 9.20
C LEU A 64 3.76 -5.01 9.24
N PHE A 65 4.36 -5.32 8.10
CA PHE A 65 5.38 -6.36 8.01
C PHE A 65 6.64 -5.97 8.79
N GLU A 66 7.13 -4.74 8.61
CA GLU A 66 8.28 -4.22 9.35
C GLU A 66 8.00 -4.13 10.87
N ALA A 67 6.79 -3.74 11.26
CA ALA A 67 6.36 -3.77 12.66
C ALA A 67 6.39 -5.19 13.26
N GLY A 68 5.91 -6.19 12.52
CA GLY A 68 5.95 -7.59 12.92
C GLY A 68 7.37 -8.10 13.12
N LEU A 69 8.28 -7.77 12.20
CA LEU A 69 9.70 -8.08 12.34
C LEU A 69 10.29 -7.44 13.59
N THR A 70 10.06 -6.14 13.78
CA THR A 70 10.57 -5.39 14.94
C THR A 70 10.09 -5.97 16.27
N LEU A 71 8.84 -6.46 16.33
CA LEU A 71 8.29 -7.08 17.54
C LEU A 71 8.88 -8.47 17.82
N GLU A 72 9.06 -9.30 16.80
CA GLU A 72 9.71 -10.61 16.94
C GLU A 72 11.18 -10.45 17.35
N LEU A 73 11.89 -9.48 16.79
CA LEU A 73 13.26 -9.12 17.21
C LEU A 73 13.32 -8.62 18.65
N ALA A 74 12.26 -7.96 19.15
CA ALA A 74 12.16 -7.52 20.53
C ALA A 74 11.91 -8.68 21.49
N ARG A 75 11.07 -9.65 21.11
CA ARG A 75 10.77 -10.86 21.91
C ARG A 75 11.93 -11.82 22.00
N ALA A 76 12.73 -11.93 20.93
CA ALA A 76 13.87 -12.84 20.86
C ALA A 76 15.12 -12.33 21.63
N MET A 77 15.08 -11.14 22.23
CA MET A 77 16.19 -10.58 23.00
C MET A 77 16.20 -11.10 24.44
N GLY A 78 17.34 -11.64 24.88
CA GLY A 78 17.50 -12.24 26.21
C GLY A 78 17.41 -11.25 27.37
N ALA A 79 17.13 -11.78 28.57
CA ALA A 79 16.79 -11.05 29.80
C ALA A 79 17.98 -10.36 30.52
N SER A 80 18.80 -9.62 29.78
CA SER A 80 19.79 -8.69 30.37
C SER A 80 19.12 -7.34 30.68
N ASP A 81 19.44 -6.70 31.81
CA ASP A 81 18.82 -5.43 32.22
C ASP A 81 19.00 -4.29 31.19
N PHE A 82 20.12 -4.25 30.47
CA PHE A 82 20.33 -3.30 29.37
C PHE A 82 19.48 -3.63 28.14
N HIS A 83 19.14 -4.91 27.94
CA HIS A 83 18.24 -5.35 26.88
C HIS A 83 16.78 -4.96 27.15
N ARG A 84 16.39 -4.80 28.42
CA ARG A 84 14.99 -4.50 28.79
C ARG A 84 14.51 -3.14 28.32
N SER A 85 15.34 -2.09 28.44
CA SER A 85 14.99 -0.75 27.94
C SER A 85 14.91 -0.72 26.41
N THR A 86 15.84 -1.40 25.74
CA THR A 86 15.86 -1.53 24.28
C THR A 86 14.65 -2.33 23.77
N GLN A 87 14.24 -3.36 24.50
CA GLN A 87 13.07 -4.16 24.21
C GLN A 87 11.79 -3.33 24.31
N LEU A 88 11.64 -2.53 25.36
CA LEU A 88 10.52 -1.59 25.53
C LEU A 88 10.41 -0.62 24.35
N TYR A 89 11.53 -0.01 23.94
CA TYR A 89 11.54 0.91 22.80
C TYR A 89 11.06 0.24 21.52
N ARG A 90 11.52 -0.98 21.24
CA ARG A 90 11.11 -1.73 20.04
C ARG A 90 9.65 -2.15 20.07
N ILE A 91 9.11 -2.50 21.24
CA ILE A 91 7.70 -2.82 21.39
C ILE A 91 6.85 -1.58 21.09
N VAL A 92 7.23 -0.42 21.63
CA VAL A 92 6.51 0.84 21.37
C VAL A 92 6.63 1.25 19.91
N ALA A 93 7.83 1.18 19.33
CA ALA A 93 8.05 1.47 17.92
C ALA A 93 7.22 0.53 17.03
N GLY A 94 7.27 -0.78 17.26
CA GLY A 94 6.46 -1.76 16.53
C GLY A 94 4.95 -1.54 16.71
N ALA A 95 4.50 -1.15 17.90
CA ALA A 95 3.09 -0.82 18.14
C ALA A 95 2.64 0.43 17.37
N SER A 96 3.47 1.49 17.35
CA SER A 96 3.19 2.70 16.58
C SER A 96 3.15 2.44 15.07
N LEU A 97 4.13 1.69 14.54
CA LEU A 97 4.20 1.26 13.14
C LEU A 97 2.99 0.40 12.76
N SER A 98 2.58 -0.51 13.65
CA SER A 98 1.38 -1.32 13.46
C SER A 98 0.13 -0.46 13.38
N GLY A 99 -0.01 0.53 14.27
CA GLY A 99 -1.12 1.48 14.24
C GLY A 99 -1.19 2.25 12.92
N CYS A 100 -0.07 2.86 12.50
CA CYS A 100 0.04 3.57 11.23
C CYS A 100 -0.31 2.66 10.04
N GLY A 101 0.25 1.46 10.00
CA GLY A 101 -0.01 0.49 8.94
C GLY A 101 -1.49 0.09 8.85
N ILE A 102 -2.16 -0.13 9.98
CA ILE A 102 -3.60 -0.41 10.03
C ILE A 102 -4.41 0.77 9.45
N PHE A 103 -4.09 2.00 9.85
CA PHE A 103 -4.77 3.18 9.30
C PHE A 103 -4.57 3.31 7.79
N TYR A 104 -3.37 3.05 7.28
CA TYR A 104 -3.09 3.05 5.84
C TYR A 104 -3.88 1.97 5.09
N VAL A 105 -3.94 0.75 5.62
CA VAL A 105 -4.72 -0.34 5.02
C VAL A 105 -6.20 -0.03 5.04
N LEU A 106 -6.75 0.44 6.17
CA LEU A 106 -8.16 0.84 6.26
C LEU A 106 -8.47 1.98 5.31
N GLY A 107 -7.64 3.02 5.28
CA GLY A 107 -7.75 4.13 4.33
C GLY A 107 -7.75 3.63 2.88
N GLY A 108 -6.81 2.75 2.53
CA GLY A 108 -6.74 2.14 1.22
C GLY A 108 -7.97 1.31 0.85
N VAL A 109 -8.46 0.45 1.75
CA VAL A 109 -9.65 -0.39 1.51
C VAL A 109 -10.92 0.47 1.38
N LEU A 110 -11.12 1.45 2.27
CA LEU A 110 -12.25 2.37 2.20
C LEU A 110 -12.18 3.27 0.96
N CYS A 111 -11.00 3.75 0.57
CA CYS A 111 -10.79 4.58 -0.62
C CYS A 111 -10.93 3.81 -1.93
N VAL A 112 -10.47 2.56 -2.02
CA VAL A 112 -10.73 1.69 -3.19
C VAL A 112 -12.24 1.50 -3.37
N GLY A 113 -12.99 1.33 -2.28
CA GLY A 113 -14.45 1.27 -2.31
C GLY A 113 -15.08 2.55 -2.88
N ARG A 114 -14.61 3.72 -2.45
CA ARG A 114 -15.06 5.03 -2.96
C ARG A 114 -14.68 5.25 -4.42
N LEU A 115 -13.47 4.89 -4.82
CA LEU A 115 -12.98 5.03 -6.20
C LEU A 115 -13.74 4.09 -7.15
N LYS A 116 -14.05 2.87 -6.71
CA LYS A 116 -14.89 1.91 -7.46
C LYS A 116 -16.31 2.45 -7.62
N ARG A 117 -16.88 3.08 -6.58
CA ARG A 117 -18.18 3.79 -6.66
C ARG A 117 -18.14 5.01 -7.56
N ALA A 118 -17.05 5.79 -7.56
CA ALA A 118 -16.90 6.96 -8.42
C ALA A 118 -16.75 6.57 -9.90
N ARG A 119 -15.98 5.51 -10.19
CA ARG A 119 -15.88 4.90 -11.53
C ARG A 119 -17.25 4.42 -12.00
N TYR A 120 -17.98 3.70 -11.15
CA TYR A 120 -19.33 3.21 -11.45
C TYR A 120 -20.30 4.36 -11.77
N LYS A 121 -20.24 5.46 -11.01
CA LYS A 121 -21.04 6.67 -11.29
C LYS A 121 -20.69 7.32 -12.63
N ARG A 122 -19.40 7.47 -12.96
CA ARG A 122 -18.99 8.03 -14.26
C ARG A 122 -19.46 7.17 -15.44
N THR A 123 -19.35 5.85 -15.35
CA THR A 123 -19.85 4.97 -16.41
C THR A 123 -21.37 5.03 -16.53
N ALA A 124 -22.09 5.13 -15.41
CA ALA A 124 -23.54 5.30 -15.41
C ALA A 124 -23.99 6.67 -15.96
N GLU A 125 -23.25 7.74 -15.71
CA GLU A 125 -23.52 9.07 -16.29
C GLU A 125 -23.29 9.10 -17.79
N LEU A 126 -22.23 8.45 -18.30
CA LEU A 126 -22.01 8.36 -19.75
C LEU A 126 -23.18 7.68 -20.48
N VAL A 127 -23.70 6.59 -19.92
CA VAL A 127 -24.87 5.90 -20.48
C VAL A 127 -26.12 6.80 -20.46
N LYS A 128 -26.32 7.58 -19.40
CA LYS A 128 -27.43 8.54 -19.30
C LYS A 128 -27.33 9.68 -20.32
N VAL A 129 -26.14 10.27 -20.48
CA VAL A 129 -25.90 11.33 -21.46
C VAL A 129 -26.18 10.85 -22.89
N GLN A 130 -25.88 9.58 -23.18
CA GLN A 130 -26.13 8.98 -24.49
C GLN A 130 -27.64 8.78 -24.76
N GLN A 131 -28.41 8.32 -23.76
CA GLN A 131 -29.86 8.22 -23.87
C GLN A 131 -30.55 9.59 -23.99
N GLU A 132 -30.04 10.61 -23.31
CA GLU A 132 -30.55 11.97 -23.45
C GLU A 132 -30.31 12.52 -24.85
N LEU A 133 -29.16 12.24 -25.47
CA LEU A 133 -28.84 12.62 -26.85
C LEU A 133 -29.87 12.05 -27.85
N ASP A 134 -30.17 10.76 -27.75
CA ASP A 134 -31.15 10.08 -28.63
C ASP A 134 -32.56 10.68 -28.49
N SER A 135 -32.93 11.09 -27.28
CA SER A 135 -34.23 11.71 -27.00
C SER A 135 -34.35 13.13 -27.59
N VAL A 136 -33.24 13.87 -27.64
CA VAL A 136 -33.17 15.22 -28.22
C VAL A 136 -33.23 15.15 -29.75
N ASP A 137 -32.55 14.18 -30.37
CA ASP A 137 -32.57 14.01 -31.82
C ASP A 137 -33.96 13.61 -32.34
N ARG A 138 -34.71 12.78 -31.61
CA ARG A 138 -36.11 12.47 -31.95
C ARG A 138 -36.99 13.71 -31.96
N ARG A 139 -36.90 14.55 -30.92
CA ARG A 139 -37.67 15.81 -30.87
C ARG A 139 -37.27 16.78 -31.97
N ARG A 140 -35.99 16.84 -32.35
CA ARG A 140 -35.53 17.64 -33.49
C ARG A 140 -36.08 17.13 -34.82
N GLY A 141 -36.19 15.82 -35.00
CA GLY A 141 -36.82 15.22 -36.17
C GLY A 141 -38.29 15.61 -36.30
N GLU A 142 -39.05 15.52 -35.20
CA GLU A 142 -40.46 15.93 -35.15
C GLU A 142 -40.65 17.43 -35.40
N LEU A 143 -39.78 18.30 -34.86
CA LEU A 143 -39.87 19.73 -35.14
C LEU A 143 -39.55 20.06 -36.60
N ARG A 144 -38.59 19.35 -37.22
CA ARG A 144 -38.21 19.57 -38.62
C ARG A 144 -39.30 19.14 -39.60
N SER A 145 -40.01 18.04 -39.31
CA SER A 145 -41.13 17.62 -40.16
C SER A 145 -42.29 18.61 -40.08
N LEU A 146 -42.62 19.12 -38.89
CA LEU A 146 -43.65 20.14 -38.72
C LEU A 146 -43.30 21.46 -39.42
N LEU A 147 -42.03 21.90 -39.35
CA LEU A 147 -41.58 23.10 -40.07
C LEU A 147 -41.61 22.93 -41.59
N ALA A 148 -41.25 21.76 -42.11
CA ALA A 148 -41.27 21.50 -43.55
C ALA A 148 -42.71 21.52 -44.10
N VAL A 149 -43.68 21.02 -43.34
CA VAL A 149 -45.10 21.05 -43.72
C VAL A 149 -45.64 22.48 -43.74
N TYR A 150 -45.26 23.32 -42.75
CA TYR A 150 -45.75 24.71 -42.65
C TYR A 150 -45.05 25.69 -43.60
N SER A 151 -43.90 25.31 -44.17
CA SER A 151 -43.14 26.14 -45.12
C SER A 151 -43.60 25.99 -46.57
N ASP A 152 -44.47 25.02 -46.87
CA ASP A 152 -44.96 24.70 -48.21
C ASP A 152 -46.37 25.28 -48.47
N GLU A 153 -46.95 25.97 -47.48
CA GLU A 153 -48.14 26.85 -47.59
C GLU A 153 -47.72 28.32 -47.78
#